data_AF-A0A2Z6R8F9-F1
#
_entry.id   AF-A0A2Z6R8F9-F1
#
_cell.length_a   1.000
_cell.length_b   1.000
_cell.length_c   1.000
_cell.angle_alpha   90.00
_cell.angle_beta   90.00
_cell.angle_gamma   90.00
#
_symmetry.space_group_name_H-M   'P 1'
#
loop_
_entity.id
_entity.type
_entity.pdbx_description
1 polymer ?
#
loop_
_entity_poly.entity_id
_entity_poly.type
_entity_poly.pdbx_seq_one_letter_code
_entity_poly.pdbx_strand_id
1 'polypeptide(L)'
;MLERLLDIQRTNETNIKYNQNFDTEIIKKEILAEFEYDCKDSSSHVVILEPADSSNSDQVILEAANMYRADFNLQENEYLDIIANKAIFR
;
A
#
# COMPACT_ATOMS: atom_id res chain seq x y z
N MET A 1 11.20 7.18 -6.89
CA MET A 1 10.16 8.15 -7.28
C MET A 1 9.46 8.77 -6.06
N LEU A 2 8.91 7.97 -5.13
CA LEU A 2 8.35 8.47 -3.86
C LEU A 2 9.32 9.32 -3.04
N GLU A 3 10.60 8.96 -3.03
CA GLU A 3 11.63 9.71 -2.31
C GLU A 3 11.71 11.19 -2.75
N ARG A 4 11.39 11.47 -4.02
CA ARG A 4 11.32 12.85 -4.55
C ARG A 4 10.04 13.57 -4.14
N LEU A 5 8.92 12.86 -4.05
CA LEU A 5 7.63 13.45 -3.66
C LEU A 5 7.61 13.85 -2.19
N LEU A 6 8.27 13.05 -1.35
CA LEU A 6 8.37 13.27 0.08
C LEU A 6 9.61 14.09 0.48
N ASP A 7 10.42 14.54 -0.48
CA ASP A 7 11.71 15.23 -0.23
C ASP A 7 12.52 14.57 0.89
N ILE A 8 12.76 13.26 0.74
CA ILE A 8 13.36 12.46 1.80
C ILE A 8 14.83 12.85 1.97
N GLN A 9 15.16 13.35 3.15
CA GLN A 9 16.51 13.72 3.55
C GLN A 9 16.99 12.77 4.64
N ARG A 10 18.05 12.03 4.34
CA ARG A 10 18.67 11.12 5.31
C ARG A 10 19.79 11.87 6.04
N THR A 11 19.56 12.19 7.31
CA THR A 11 20.58 12.88 8.12
C THR A 11 21.61 11.90 8.69
N ASN A 12 21.27 10.61 8.79
CA ASN A 12 22.10 9.47 9.20
C ASN A 12 21.30 8.16 9.01
N GLU A 13 21.91 7.00 9.26
CA GLU A 13 21.29 5.69 9.00
C GLU A 13 19.91 5.49 9.65
N THR A 14 19.69 6.13 10.81
CA THR A 14 18.49 5.98 11.64
C THR A 14 17.53 7.17 11.61
N ASN A 15 17.95 8.38 11.21
CA ASN A 15 17.04 9.53 11.14
C ASN A 15 16.79 9.96 9.70
N ILE A 16 15.51 9.93 9.36
CA ILE A 16 14.97 10.36 8.09
C ILE A 16 14.06 11.56 8.38
N LYS A 17 14.28 12.65 7.64
CA LYS A 17 13.35 13.77 7.54
C LYS A 17 12.65 13.68 6.19
N TYR A 18 11.37 14.02 6.16
CA TYR A 18 10.60 14.09 4.93
C TYR A 18 9.55 15.18 5.06
N ASN A 19 9.11 15.71 3.92
CA ASN A 19 8.00 16.64 3.85
C ASN A 19 6.74 15.95 4.40
N GLN A 20 6.18 16.47 5.49
CA GLN A 20 4.92 15.99 6.06
C GLN A 20 3.70 16.78 5.56
N ASN A 21 3.92 17.89 4.86
CA ASN A 21 2.88 18.69 4.24
C ASN A 21 2.76 18.30 2.75
N PHE A 22 2.20 17.12 2.52
CA PHE A 22 1.94 16.60 1.19
C PHE A 22 0.46 16.29 1.01
N ASP A 23 0.01 16.33 -0.23
CA ASP A 23 -1.33 15.90 -0.61
C ASP A 23 -1.33 14.37 -0.77
N THR A 24 -2.12 13.69 0.06
CA THR A 24 -2.24 12.23 0.05
C THR A 24 -2.77 11.70 -1.28
N GLU A 25 -3.62 12.46 -1.97
CA GLU A 25 -4.17 12.07 -3.28
C GLU A 25 -3.10 12.12 -4.37
N ILE A 26 -2.15 13.06 -4.29
CA ILE A 26 -1.02 13.12 -5.22
C ILE A 26 -0.10 11.92 -5.01
N ILE A 27 0.25 11.61 -3.76
CA ILE A 27 1.08 10.44 -3.43
C ILE A 27 0.42 9.16 -3.92
N LYS A 28 -0.88 9.01 -3.68
CA LYS A 28 -1.66 7.83 -4.09
C LYS A 28 -1.66 7.64 -5.61
N LYS A 29 -1.89 8.71 -6.39
CA LYS A 29 -1.87 8.64 -7.86
C LYS A 29 -0.51 8.24 -8.41
N GLU A 30 0.55 8.81 -7.87
CA GLU A 30 1.92 8.49 -8.28
C GLU A 30 2.28 7.04 -7.95
N ILE A 31 1.95 6.56 -6.75
CA ILE A 31 2.12 5.12 -6.39
C ILE A 31 1.41 4.25 -7.42
N LEU A 32 0.14 4.53 -7.72
CA LEU A 32 -0.66 3.73 -8.65
C LEU A 32 -0.13 3.76 -10.08
N ALA A 33 0.48 4.86 -10.52
CA ALA A 33 1.05 4.96 -11.85
C ALA A 33 2.24 4.00 -12.06
N GLU A 34 2.93 3.58 -11.00
CA GLU A 34 4.04 2.62 -11.06
C GLU A 34 3.60 1.15 -11.05
N PHE A 35 2.37 0.87 -10.63
CA PHE A 35 1.81 -0.48 -10.71
C PHE A 35 0.97 -0.59 -11.97
N GLU A 36 1.23 -1.58 -12.82
CA GLU A 36 0.21 -2.01 -13.78
C GLU A 36 -0.88 -2.73 -12.98
N TYR A 37 -2.04 -2.10 -12.82
CA TYR A 37 -3.23 -2.71 -12.26
C TYR A 37 -4.34 -2.68 -13.31
N ASP A 38 -5.00 -3.82 -13.51
CA ASP A 38 -6.05 -3.97 -14.52
C ASP A 38 -7.34 -3.19 -14.17
N CYS A 39 -7.44 -2.67 -12.95
CA CYS A 39 -8.65 -2.06 -12.41
C CYS A 39 -8.60 -0.52 -12.48
N LYS A 40 -8.93 0.10 -13.63
CA LYS A 40 -8.86 1.57 -13.84
C LYS A 40 -9.91 2.41 -13.09
N ASP A 41 -10.71 1.81 -12.23
CA ASP A 41 -11.71 2.53 -11.44
C ASP A 41 -11.07 3.32 -10.29
N SER A 42 -11.80 4.28 -9.74
CA SER A 42 -11.32 5.26 -8.77
C SER A 42 -10.98 4.63 -7.40
N SER A 43 -9.89 3.85 -7.34
CA SER A 43 -8.88 3.77 -6.28
C SER A 43 -9.30 3.73 -4.79
N SER A 44 -10.57 3.56 -4.42
CA SER A 44 -10.99 3.60 -3.01
C SER A 44 -10.60 2.33 -2.25
N HIS A 45 -10.27 1.24 -2.94
CA HIS A 45 -10.07 -0.09 -2.33
C HIS A 45 -8.69 -0.69 -2.59
N VAL A 46 -7.66 0.14 -2.78
CA VAL A 46 -6.27 -0.35 -2.89
C VAL A 46 -5.61 -0.31 -1.52
N VAL A 47 -5.21 -1.49 -1.04
CA VAL A 47 -4.48 -1.67 0.22
C VAL A 47 -3.08 -2.17 -0.06
N ILE A 48 -2.09 -1.49 0.51
CA ILE A 48 -0.69 -1.91 0.48
C ILE A 48 -0.42 -2.67 1.78
N LEU A 49 -0.25 -3.99 1.68
CA LEU A 49 0.17 -4.82 2.81
C LEU A 49 1.69 -4.76 2.94
N GLU A 50 2.18 -4.18 4.02
CA GLU A 50 3.59 -4.27 4.37
C GLU A 50 3.83 -5.60 5.11
N PRO A 51 4.86 -6.40 4.75
CA PRO A 51 5.18 -7.59 5.50
C PRO A 51 5.76 -7.18 6.86
N ALA A 52 4.94 -7.21 7.90
CA ALA A 52 5.45 -7.41 9.25
C ALA A 52 6.09 -8.81 9.28
N ASP A 53 7.03 -9.06 10.21
CA ASP A 53 7.76 -10.33 10.40
C ASP A 53 6.89 -11.62 10.53
N SER A 54 5.57 -11.49 10.38
CA SER A 54 4.63 -12.58 10.15
C SER A 54 5.00 -13.42 8.92
N SER A 55 4.85 -14.73 9.05
CA SER A 55 4.88 -15.64 7.92
C SER A 55 3.83 -15.22 6.88
N ASN A 56 4.22 -15.05 5.62
CA ASN A 56 3.36 -14.85 4.45
C ASN A 56 2.48 -16.08 4.17
N SER A 57 1.72 -16.53 5.17
CA SER A 57 0.79 -17.65 5.06
C SER A 57 -0.55 -17.15 4.55
N ASP A 58 -1.26 -18.00 3.81
CA ASP A 58 -2.59 -17.70 3.29
C ASP A 58 -3.57 -17.26 4.40
N GLN A 59 -3.43 -17.81 5.61
CA GLN A 59 -4.25 -17.45 6.77
C GLN A 59 -4.03 -16.00 7.21
N VAL A 60 -2.77 -15.54 7.29
CA VAL A 60 -2.44 -14.17 7.67
C VAL A 60 -2.92 -13.18 6.60
N ILE A 61 -2.79 -13.55 5.32
CA ILE A 61 -3.30 -12.75 4.19
C ILE A 61 -4.83 -12.62 4.29
N LEU A 62 -5.53 -13.72 4.58
CA LEU A 62 -6.98 -13.73 4.74
C LEU A 62 -7.45 -12.88 5.93
N GLU A 63 -6.75 -12.96 7.07
CA GLU A 63 -7.06 -12.14 8.24
C GLU A 63 -6.90 -10.64 7.95
N ALA A 64 -5.79 -10.25 7.31
CA ALA A 64 -5.56 -8.88 6.88
C ALA A 64 -6.65 -8.41 5.90
N ALA A 65 -6.96 -9.21 4.87
CA ALA A 65 -8.00 -8.88 3.89
C ALA A 65 -9.36 -8.66 4.55
N ASN A 66 -9.72 -9.48 5.54
CA ASN A 66 -10.97 -9.32 6.30
C ASN A 66 -11.00 -8.06 7.16
N MET A 67 -9.87 -7.66 7.76
CA MET A 67 -9.77 -6.39 8.48
C MET A 67 -10.05 -5.22 7.55
N TYR A 68 -9.39 -5.16 6.40
CA TYR A 68 -9.62 -4.08 5.43
C TYR A 68 -11.03 -4.10 4.85
N ARG A 69 -11.58 -5.28 4.58
CA ARG A 69 -12.99 -5.41 4.16
C ARG A 69 -13.93 -4.75 5.17
N ALA A 70 -13.69 -4.94 6.47
CA ALA A 70 -14.48 -4.32 7.53
C ALA A 70 -14.25 -2.79 7.60
N ASP A 71 -13.00 -2.33 7.52
CA ASP A 71 -12.65 -0.90 7.57
C ASP A 71 -13.26 -0.11 6.40
N PHE A 72 -13.33 -0.71 5.21
CA PHE A 72 -13.98 -0.11 4.04
C PHE A 72 -15.50 -0.36 3.98
N ASN A 73 -16.06 -1.12 4.92
CA ASN A 73 -17.47 -1.49 4.97
C ASN A 73 -17.99 -2.15 3.67
N LEU A 74 -17.15 -3.01 3.08
CA LEU A 74 -17.42 -3.61 1.76
C LEU A 74 -18.59 -4.61 1.81
N GLN A 75 -19.54 -4.42 0.90
CA GLN A 75 -20.65 -5.34 0.67
C GLN A 75 -20.17 -6.64 -0.02
N GLU A 76 -20.99 -7.69 -0.03
CA GLU A 76 -20.62 -9.00 -0.62
C GLU A 76 -20.26 -8.94 -2.11
N ASN A 77 -20.77 -7.95 -2.85
CA ASN A 77 -20.54 -7.76 -4.27
C ASN A 77 -19.44 -6.73 -4.58
N GLU A 78 -18.79 -6.17 -3.57
CA GLU A 78 -17.70 -5.21 -3.72
C GLU A 78 -16.35 -5.91 -3.65
N TYR A 79 -15.35 -5.29 -4.29
CA TYR A 79 -14.02 -5.87 -4.46
C TYR A 79 -12.98 -5.13 -3.62
N LEU A 80 -11.96 -5.89 -3.18
CA LEU A 80 -10.76 -5.37 -2.54
C LEU A 80 -9.56 -5.77 -3.40
N ASP A 81 -8.88 -4.80 -3.99
CA ASP A 81 -7.68 -5.05 -4.78
C ASP A 81 -6.45 -5.10 -3.85
N ILE A 82 -5.88 -6.29 -3.69
CA ILE A 82 -4.72 -6.52 -2.83
C ILE A 82 -3.47 -6.65 -3.70
N ILE A 83 -2.57 -5.68 -3.58
CA ILE A 83 -1.25 -5.71 -4.22
C ILE A 83 -0.22 -6.08 -3.17
N ALA A 84 0.31 -7.30 -3.25
CA ALA A 84 1.41 -7.73 -2.40
C ALA A 84 2.75 -7.51 -3.11
N ASN A 85 3.75 -6.99 -2.40
CA ASN A 85 5.13 -7.10 -2.87
C ASN A 85 5.50 -8.58 -2.85
N LYS A 86 5.81 -9.15 -4.01
CA LYS A 86 6.37 -10.50 -4.09
C LYS A 86 7.77 -10.43 -3.48
N ALA A 87 7.85 -10.56 -2.16
CA ALA A 87 9.10 -10.79 -1.46
C ALA A 87 9.75 -11.98 -2.17
N ILE A 88 10.86 -11.67 -2.82
CA ILE A 88 11.57 -12.52 -3.76
C ILE A 88 11.76 -13.88 -3.07
N PHE A 89 11.00 -14.87 -3.51
CA PHE A 89 11.29 -16.27 -3.17
C PHE A 89 12.72 -16.53 -3.60
N ARG A 90 13.54 -16.98 -2.66
CA ARG A 90 14.87 -17.53 -2.94
C ARG A 90 14.74 -19.04 -3.10
#